data_AF-A0A519K880-F1
#
_entry.id   AF-A0A519K880-F1
#
_cell.length_a   1.000
_cell.length_b   1.000
_cell.length_c   1.000
_cell.angle_alpha   90.00
_cell.angle_beta   90.00
_cell.angle_gamma   90.00
#
_symmetry.space_group_name_H-M   'P 1'
#
loop_
_entity.id
_entity.type
_entity.pdbx_description
1 polymer ?
#
loop_
_entity_poly.entity_id
_entity_poly.type
_entity_poly.pdbx_seq_one_letter_code
_entity_poly.pdbx_strand_id
1 'polypeptide(L)' 'MQYRNDQRLPPEAVGVPARLSVNPRARRLSIRIDGRAGEAVLVAPSERKLAEVVAFARTKSAWMRER' A
#
# COMPACT_ATOMS: atom_id res chain seq x y z
N MET A 1 13.94 0.21 -6.84
CA MET A 1 13.67 -0.63 -5.65
C MET A 1 12.72 -1.75 -6.05
N GLN A 2 13.06 -3.00 -5.76
CA GLN A 2 12.18 -4.14 -6.05
C GLN A 2 11.32 -4.42 -4.82
N TYR A 3 10.01 -4.20 -4.97
CA TYR A 3 9.03 -4.50 -3.92
C TYR A 3 8.58 -5.95 -3.99
N ARG A 4 8.19 -6.52 -2.84
CA ARG A 4 7.67 -7.90 -2.74
C ARG A 4 6.29 -7.95 -2.08
N ASN A 5 5.53 -9.00 -2.36
CA ASN A 5 4.30 -9.25 -1.63
C ASN A 5 4.57 -9.39 -0.11
N ASP A 6 3.63 -8.90 0.71
CA ASP A 6 3.69 -8.85 2.17
C ASP A 6 4.84 -8.01 2.77
N GLN A 7 5.63 -7.33 1.94
CA GLN A 7 6.62 -6.38 2.40
C GLN A 7 5.95 -5.24 3.18
N ARG A 8 6.43 -4.99 4.41
CA ARG A 8 6.07 -3.82 5.19
C ARG A 8 6.93 -2.63 4.81
N LEU A 9 6.31 -1.46 4.77
CA LEU A 9 6.91 -0.17 4.50
C LEU A 9 6.79 0.69 5.76
N PRO A 10 7.87 1.39 6.14
CA PRO A 10 7.82 2.27 7.28
C PRO A 10 7.11 3.59 6.91
N PRO A 11 6.66 4.39 7.89
CA PRO A 11 5.87 5.60 7.64
C PRO A 11 6.53 6.61 6.68
N GLU A 12 7.86 6.67 6.62
CA GLU A 12 8.61 7.60 5.77
C GLU A 12 8.40 7.29 4.28
N ALA A 13 7.95 6.07 3.93
CA ALA A 13 7.76 5.65 2.55
C ALA A 13 6.47 6.22 1.90
N VAL A 14 5.38 6.32 2.68
CA VAL A 14 4.02 6.68 2.17
C VAL A 14 3.21 7.56 3.14
N GLY A 15 3.74 7.92 4.30
CA GLY A 15 3.12 8.79 5.30
C GLY A 15 2.53 8.08 6.52
N VAL A 16 2.30 6.76 6.44
CA VAL A 16 1.79 5.89 7.51
C VAL A 16 2.45 4.50 7.41
N PRO A 17 2.49 3.70 8.49
CA PRO A 17 2.89 2.30 8.37
C PRO A 17 2.04 1.61 7.32
N ALA A 18 2.66 0.82 6.44
CA ALA A 18 1.92 0.15 5.37
C ALA A 18 2.45 -1.24 5.05
N ARG A 19 1.60 -2.09 4.48
CA ARG A 19 1.98 -3.39 3.93
C ARG A 19 1.54 -3.54 2.48
N LEU A 20 2.42 -4.10 1.67
CA LEU A 20 2.13 -4.46 0.29
C LEU A 20 1.38 -5.77 0.23
N SER A 21 0.33 -5.83 -0.58
CA SER A 21 -0.44 -7.06 -0.80
C SER A 21 -0.71 -7.25 -2.28
N VAL A 22 -0.38 -8.43 -2.78
CA VAL A 22 -0.73 -8.86 -4.12
C VAL A 22 -2.02 -9.66 -4.06
N ASN A 23 -3.01 -9.21 -4.82
CA ASN A 23 -4.27 -9.92 -4.98
C ASN A 23 -4.56 -10.04 -6.49
N PRO A 24 -4.33 -11.21 -7.11
CA PRO A 24 -4.58 -11.42 -8.54
C PRO A 24 -6.04 -11.20 -8.96
N ARG A 25 -6.99 -11.24 -8.02
CA ARG A 25 -8.42 -10.94 -8.27
C ARG A 25 -8.72 -9.44 -8.24
N ALA A 26 -7.80 -8.61 -7.75
CA ALA A 26 -7.96 -7.16 -7.76
C ALA A 26 -7.87 -6.63 -9.19
N ARG A 27 -8.87 -5.87 -9.62
CA ARG A 27 -8.91 -5.25 -10.95
C ARG A 27 -8.26 -3.87 -11.01
N ARG A 28 -7.89 -3.29 -9.86
CA ARG A 28 -7.33 -1.95 -9.71
C ARG A 28 -6.36 -1.87 -8.54
N LEU A 29 -5.53 -0.84 -8.53
CA LEU A 29 -4.75 -0.44 -7.36
C LEU A 29 -5.72 0.06 -6.28
N SER A 30 -5.53 -0.34 -5.03
CA SER A 30 -6.38 0.15 -3.94
C SER A 30 -5.62 0.26 -2.63
N ILE A 31 -6.09 1.14 -1.76
CA ILE A 31 -5.56 1.35 -0.42
C ILE A 31 -6.69 1.02 0.55
N ARG A 32 -6.38 0.26 1.59
CA ARG A 32 -7.28 -0.03 2.70
C ARG A 32 -6.60 0.37 4.00
N ILE A 33 -7.35 0.75 5.01
CA ILE A 33 -6.82 0.96 6.36
C ILE A 33 -7.21 -0.24 7.20
N ASP A 34 -6.23 -0.93 7.75
CA ASP A 34 -6.45 -1.99 8.73
C ASP A 34 -6.46 -1.36 10.12
N GLY A 35 -7.66 -1.06 10.63
CA GLY A 35 -7.83 -0.42 11.95
C GLY A 35 -7.40 -1.29 13.13
N ARG A 36 -7.21 -2.61 12.94
CA ARG A 36 -6.71 -3.50 14.00
C ARG A 36 -5.18 -3.47 14.06
N ALA A 37 -4.53 -3.50 12.90
CA ALA A 37 -3.07 -3.48 12.81
C ALA A 37 -2.48 -2.06 12.85
N GLY A 38 -3.29 -1.03 12.62
CA GLY A 38 -2.83 0.36 12.55
C GLY A 38 -1.97 0.64 11.32
N GLU A 39 -2.16 -0.10 10.22
CA GLU A 39 -1.39 0.05 8.99
C GLU A 39 -2.28 0.16 7.75
N ALA A 40 -1.79 0.83 6.71
CA ALA A 40 -2.41 0.85 5.39
C ALA A 40 -2.04 -0.41 4.59
N VAL A 41 -3.01 -1.05 3.96
CA VAL A 41 -2.78 -2.18 3.05
C VAL A 41 -2.85 -1.69 1.61
N LEU A 42 -1.72 -1.73 0.92
CA LEU A 42 -1.57 -1.31 -0.47
C LEU A 42 -1.72 -2.53 -1.38
N VAL A 43 -2.86 -2.62 -2.07
CA VAL A 43 -3.22 -3.80 -2.86
C VAL A 43 -2.92 -3.57 -4.35
N ALA A 44 -2.14 -4.47 -4.94
CA ALA A 44 -1.85 -4.51 -6.37
C ALA A 44 -2.27 -5.85 -7.01
N PRO A 45 -2.60 -5.89 -8.32
CA PRO A 45 -2.92 -7.14 -9.02
C PRO A 45 -1.74 -8.11 -9.18
N SER A 46 -0.50 -7.61 -9.14
CA SER A 46 0.72 -8.41 -9.28
C SER A 46 1.92 -7.70 -8.67
N GLU A 47 3.01 -8.42 -8.41
CA GLU A 47 4.24 -7.84 -7.86
C GLU A 47 4.83 -6.73 -8.74
N ARG A 48 4.70 -6.87 -10.06
CA ARG A 48 5.17 -5.87 -11.04
C ARG A 48 4.49 -4.51 -10.85
N LYS A 49 3.28 -4.49 -10.29
CA LYS A 49 2.51 -3.26 -10.03
C LYS A 49 2.71 -2.70 -8.61
N LEU A 50 3.56 -3.31 -7.79
CA LEU A 50 3.80 -2.82 -6.43
C LEU A 50 4.45 -1.45 -6.39
N ALA A 51 5.37 -1.15 -7.32
CA ALA A 51 5.92 0.21 -7.43
C ALA A 51 4.83 1.24 -7.74
N GLU A 52 3.86 0.86 -8.57
CA GLU A 52 2.74 1.70 -8.98
C GLU A 52 1.75 1.96 -7.82
N VAL A 53 1.44 0.94 -7.00
CA VAL A 53 0.58 1.15 -5.81
C VAL A 53 1.26 1.99 -4.75
N VAL A 54 2.59 1.88 -4.58
CA VAL A 54 3.35 2.76 -3.67
C VAL A 54 3.32 4.21 -4.16
N ALA A 55 3.52 4.45 -5.46
CA ALA A 55 3.40 5.77 -6.04
C ALA A 55 1.99 6.35 -5.85
N PHE A 56 0.96 5.54 -6.09
CA PHE A 56 -0.43 5.92 -5.83
C PHE A 56 -0.67 6.27 -4.35
N ALA A 57 -0.15 5.47 -3.42
CA ALA A 57 -0.27 5.73 -1.98
C ALA A 57 0.35 7.05 -1.56
N ARG A 58 1.51 7.44 -2.11
CA ARG A 58 2.13 8.74 -1.83
C ARG A 58 1.20 9.91 -2.17
N THR A 59 0.43 9.81 -3.25
CA THR A 59 -0.58 10.82 -3.64
C THR A 59 -1.77 10.90 -2.68
N LYS A 60 -1.97 9.87 -1.85
CA LYS A 60 -3.05 9.76 -0.87
C LYS A 60 -2.57 9.87 0.58
N SER A 61 -1.32 10.28 0.80
CA SER A 61 -0.68 10.37 2.12
C SER A 61 -1.42 11.26 3.13
N ALA A 62 -2.03 12.36 2.67
CA ALA A 62 -2.87 13.20 3.55
C ALA A 62 -4.11 12.43 4.02
N TRP A 63 -4.89 11.88 3.09
CA TRP A 63 -6.08 11.07 3.40
C TRP A 63 -5.76 9.86 4.28
N MET A 64 -4.63 9.17 4.07
CA MET A 64 -4.25 8.04 4.92
C MET A 64 -3.93 8.44 6.37
N ARG A 65 -3.44 9.67 6.60
CA ARG A 65 -3.14 10.18 7.94
C ARG A 65 -4.36 10.62 8.73
N GLU A 66 -5.46 10.90 8.04
CA GLU A 66 -6.75 11.31 8.64
C GLU A 66 -7.65 10.11 8.99
N ARG A 67 -7.22 8.88 8.70
CA ARG A 67 -8.06 7.67 8.75
C ARG A 67 -7.65 6.68 9.81
#